data_AF-A0AAE3LW71-F1
#
_entry.id   AF-A0AAE3LW71-F1
#
_cell.length_a   1.000
_cell.length_b   1.000
_cell.length_c   1.000
_cell.angle_alpha   90.00
_cell.angle_beta   90.00
_cell.angle_gamma   90.00
#
_symmetry.space_group_name_H-M   'P 1'
#
loop_
_entity.id
_entity.type
_entity.pdbx_description
1 polymer ?
#
loop_
_entity_poly.entity_id
_entity_poly.type
_entity_poly.pdbx_seq_one_letter_code
_entity_poly.pdbx_strand_id
1 'polypeptide(L)'
;MKHVTLYVIWLSFGLGLIAQPTLAERSLVPTIGSTPDVCVERPSEPDWMQNIALRDAYQRVLVQDIYRAQNLESIVQTESCNCATRFPSWDQAESTFRENHANADRSEMLQASDTYNRRSNDLRPQAQAICEVVGNW
;
A
#
# COMPACT_ATOMS: atom_id res chain seq x y z
N MET A 1 45.60 -58.77 -41.15
CA MET A 1 44.88 -58.79 -39.86
C MET A 1 44.44 -57.36 -39.57
N LYS A 2 43.16 -57.04 -39.79
CA LYS A 2 42.62 -55.68 -39.66
C LYS A 2 41.64 -55.67 -38.50
N HIS A 3 42.01 -55.00 -37.41
CA HIS A 3 41.10 -54.64 -36.32
C HIS A 3 40.43 -53.32 -36.68
N VAL A 4 39.09 -53.27 -36.70
CA VAL A 4 38.34 -52.01 -36.59
C VAL A 4 37.09 -52.26 -35.74
N THR A 5 37.32 -52.15 -34.44
CA THR A 5 36.53 -51.55 -33.35
C THR A 5 35.03 -51.27 -33.56
N LEU A 6 34.18 -51.94 -32.75
CA LEU A 6 32.78 -51.56 -32.50
C LEU A 6 32.71 -50.26 -31.67
N TYR A 7 31.91 -49.29 -32.13
CA TYR A 7 31.54 -48.11 -31.33
C TYR A 7 30.34 -48.43 -30.45
N VAL A 8 30.56 -48.51 -29.13
CA VAL A 8 29.50 -48.54 -28.12
C VAL A 8 29.15 -47.08 -27.78
N ILE A 9 27.94 -46.65 -28.14
CA ILE A 9 27.44 -45.32 -27.82
C ILE A 9 26.85 -45.38 -26.40
N TRP A 10 27.52 -44.74 -25.44
CA TRP A 10 27.05 -44.55 -24.08
C TRP A 10 26.06 -43.38 -24.03
N LEU A 11 24.79 -43.65 -23.74
CA LEU A 11 23.76 -42.65 -23.47
C LEU A 11 23.83 -42.25 -21.99
N SER A 12 24.51 -41.14 -21.70
CA SER A 12 24.51 -40.52 -20.39
C SER A 12 23.18 -39.78 -20.15
N PHE A 13 22.33 -40.34 -19.29
CA PHE A 13 21.07 -39.75 -18.84
C PHE A 13 21.36 -38.66 -17.80
N GLY A 14 21.25 -37.39 -18.19
CA GLY A 14 21.39 -36.25 -17.28
C GLY A 14 20.16 -36.10 -16.40
N LEU A 15 20.30 -36.30 -15.09
CA LEU A 15 19.26 -36.04 -14.10
C LEU A 15 19.18 -34.52 -13.84
N GLY A 16 18.31 -33.83 -14.58
CA GLY A 16 18.03 -32.41 -14.35
C GLY A 16 17.16 -32.23 -13.11
N LEU A 17 17.71 -31.65 -12.04
CA LEU A 17 16.94 -31.23 -10.87
C LEU A 17 16.19 -29.94 -11.24
N ILE A 18 14.92 -30.07 -11.62
CA ILE A 18 14.05 -28.92 -11.91
C ILE A 18 13.60 -28.36 -10.56
N ALA A 19 14.26 -27.30 -10.08
CA ALA A 19 13.76 -26.51 -8.96
C ALA A 19 12.45 -25.83 -9.40
N GLN A 20 11.34 -26.14 -8.72
CA GLN A 20 10.05 -25.51 -9.01
C GLN A 20 10.12 -24.04 -8.59
N PRO A 21 9.67 -23.08 -9.43
CA PRO A 21 9.49 -21.71 -8.99
C PRO A 21 8.36 -21.67 -7.96
N THR A 22 8.67 -21.45 -6.68
CA THR A 22 7.66 -21.15 -5.66
C THR A 22 7.24 -19.69 -5.80
N LEU A 23 6.53 -19.38 -6.88
CA LEU A 23 5.86 -18.10 -7.01
C LEU A 23 4.58 -18.20 -6.19
N ALA A 24 4.63 -17.75 -4.93
CA ALA A 24 3.43 -17.58 -4.14
C ALA A 24 2.58 -16.49 -4.82
N GLU A 25 1.52 -16.90 -5.53
CA GLU A 25 0.50 -15.99 -6.04
C GLU A 25 -0.17 -15.31 -4.85
N ARG A 26 0.15 -14.04 -4.62
CA ARG A 26 -0.56 -13.23 -3.63
C ARG A 26 -1.96 -12.98 -4.18
N SER A 27 -2.98 -13.49 -3.50
CA SER A 27 -4.37 -13.10 -3.77
C SER A 27 -4.48 -11.59 -3.57
N LEU A 28 -4.58 -10.85 -4.68
CA LEU A 28 -4.70 -9.38 -4.67
C LEU A 28 -6.10 -8.91 -4.22
N VAL A 29 -6.96 -9.84 -3.81
CA VAL A 29 -8.25 -9.53 -3.18
C VAL A 29 -8.02 -9.46 -1.68
N PRO A 30 -8.07 -8.26 -1.06
CA PRO A 30 -8.00 -8.13 0.39
C PRO A 30 -9.15 -8.92 1.01
N THR A 31 -8.83 -9.85 1.91
CA THR A 31 -9.87 -10.56 2.68
C THR A 31 -10.30 -9.65 3.82
N ILE A 32 -11.60 -9.56 4.11
CA ILE A 32 -12.07 -8.80 5.28
C ILE A 32 -11.40 -9.39 6.53
N GLY A 33 -10.55 -8.60 7.20
CA GLY A 33 -9.76 -9.04 8.37
C GLY A 33 -8.33 -9.49 8.08
N SER A 34 -7.81 -9.34 6.86
CA SER A 34 -6.39 -9.63 6.59
C SER A 34 -5.48 -8.62 7.29
N THR A 35 -4.51 -9.12 8.05
CA THR A 35 -3.45 -8.29 8.61
C THR A 35 -2.63 -7.66 7.49
N PRO A 36 -2.33 -6.36 7.55
CA PRO A 36 -1.50 -5.73 6.54
C PRO A 36 -0.06 -6.23 6.56
N ASP A 37 0.52 -6.45 5.38
CA ASP A 37 1.91 -6.92 5.22
C ASP A 37 2.96 -5.88 5.65
N VAL A 38 2.59 -4.60 5.59
CA VAL A 38 3.45 -3.46 5.94
C VAL A 38 2.86 -2.76 7.15
N CYS A 39 3.67 -2.47 8.17
CA CYS A 39 3.22 -1.80 9.39
C CYS A 39 1.96 -2.45 9.99
N VAL A 40 2.15 -3.62 10.61
CA VAL A 40 1.10 -4.44 11.22
C VAL A 40 0.30 -3.64 12.26
N GLU A 41 0.99 -2.85 13.07
CA GLU A 41 0.41 -2.02 14.15
C GLU A 41 -0.12 -0.67 13.65
N ARG A 42 -0.72 -0.63 12.45
CA ARG A 42 -1.33 0.60 11.93
C ARG A 42 -2.60 0.95 12.73
N PRO A 43 -2.87 2.23 13.00
CA PRO A 43 -4.05 2.62 13.76
C PRO A 43 -5.33 2.31 12.96
N SER A 44 -6.33 1.75 13.64
CA SER A 44 -7.68 1.61 13.11
C SER A 44 -8.29 2.98 12.84
N GLU A 45 -9.19 3.05 11.87
CA GLU A 45 -10.00 4.25 11.67
C GLU A 45 -10.78 4.61 12.94
N PRO A 46 -11.08 5.89 13.19
CA PRO A 46 -11.93 6.33 14.28
C PRO A 46 -13.30 5.65 14.28
N ASP A 47 -13.86 5.38 15.47
CA ASP A 47 -15.12 4.64 15.61
C ASP A 47 -16.29 5.28 14.84
N TRP A 48 -16.34 6.61 14.79
CA TRP A 48 -17.40 7.32 14.06
C TRP A 48 -17.29 7.11 12.54
N MET A 49 -16.08 6.93 12.00
CA MET A 49 -15.85 6.61 10.58
C MET A 49 -16.23 5.16 10.29
N GLN A 50 -15.89 4.24 11.20
CA GLN A 50 -16.26 2.83 11.05
C GLN A 50 -17.78 2.61 11.09
N ASN A 51 -18.49 3.41 11.89
CA ASN A 51 -19.93 3.29 12.13
C ASN A 51 -20.77 4.39 11.44
N ILE A 52 -20.20 5.08 10.45
CA ILE A 52 -20.87 6.19 9.78
C ILE A 52 -22.10 5.71 8.99
N ALA A 53 -23.17 6.51 9.00
CA ALA A 53 -24.34 6.23 8.19
C ALA A 53 -23.96 6.28 6.69
N LEU A 54 -24.54 5.38 5.88
CA LEU A 54 -24.22 5.28 4.44
C LEU A 54 -24.38 6.62 3.71
N ARG A 55 -25.42 7.40 4.06
CA ARG A 55 -25.67 8.72 3.46
C ARG A 55 -24.51 9.69 3.71
N ASP A 56 -23.78 9.53 4.82
CA ASP A 56 -22.72 10.42 5.30
C ASP A 56 -21.32 9.88 4.96
N ALA A 57 -21.22 8.75 4.24
CA ALA A 57 -19.95 8.09 3.90
C ALA A 57 -18.94 8.99 3.16
N TYR A 58 -19.40 10.06 2.50
CA TYR A 58 -18.53 11.05 1.85
C TYR A 58 -17.64 11.80 2.86
N GLN A 59 -18.07 11.94 4.12
CA GLN A 59 -17.25 12.52 5.19
C GLN A 59 -16.05 11.62 5.49
N ARG A 60 -16.29 10.31 5.66
CA ARG A 60 -15.23 9.31 5.86
C ARG A 60 -14.21 9.34 4.72
N VAL A 61 -14.67 9.38 3.47
CA VAL A 61 -13.79 9.45 2.29
C VAL A 61 -12.91 10.70 2.35
N LEU A 62 -13.47 11.86 2.69
CA LEU A 62 -12.68 13.08 2.83
C LEU A 62 -11.62 12.97 3.93
N VAL A 63 -11.94 12.38 5.09
CA VAL A 63 -10.94 12.17 6.16
C VAL A 63 -9.84 11.22 5.72
N GLN A 64 -10.16 10.14 4.99
CA GLN A 64 -9.17 9.22 4.43
C GLN A 64 -8.24 9.91 3.42
N ASP A 65 -8.78 10.79 2.58
CA ASP A 65 -7.98 11.54 1.60
C ASP A 65 -7.08 12.58 2.27
N ILE A 66 -7.58 13.28 3.29
CA ILE A 66 -6.78 14.19 4.14
C ILE A 66 -5.62 13.40 4.78
N TYR A 67 -5.93 12.27 5.40
CA TYR A 67 -4.94 11.41 6.06
C TYR A 67 -3.87 10.95 5.08
N ARG A 68 -4.27 10.47 3.89
CA ARG A 68 -3.33 10.02 2.85
C ARG A 68 -2.42 11.16 2.38
N ALA A 69 -2.95 12.35 2.15
CA ALA A 69 -2.16 13.51 1.75
C ALA A 69 -1.15 13.91 2.83
N GLN A 70 -1.62 14.11 4.07
CA GLN A 70 -0.78 14.53 5.20
C GLN A 70 0.36 13.54 5.49
N ASN A 71 0.11 12.24 5.38
CA ASN A 71 1.14 11.24 5.62
C ASN A 71 2.22 11.27 4.55
N LEU A 72 1.84 11.35 3.27
CA LEU A 72 2.81 11.44 2.19
C LEU A 72 3.61 12.75 2.27
N GLU A 73 2.98 13.85 2.66
CA GLU A 73 3.68 15.11 2.94
C GLU A 73 4.71 14.95 4.04
N SER A 74 4.33 14.33 5.16
CA SER A 74 5.23 14.09 6.29
C SER A 74 6.42 13.22 5.90
N ILE A 75 6.19 12.15 5.12
CA ILE A 75 7.26 11.29 4.59
C ILE A 75 8.25 12.10 3.75
N VAL A 76 7.74 12.89 2.81
CA VAL A 76 8.58 13.71 1.92
C VAL A 76 9.33 14.79 2.70
N GLN A 77 8.68 15.46 3.65
CA GLN A 77 9.28 16.55 4.43
C GLN A 77 10.34 16.06 5.42
N THR A 78 10.14 14.87 5.99
CA THR A 78 11.05 14.31 7.01
C THR A 78 12.07 13.34 6.43
N GLU A 79 11.95 13.01 5.14
CA GLU A 79 12.72 11.95 4.46
C GLU A 79 12.69 10.61 5.22
N SER A 80 11.59 10.35 5.94
CA SER A 80 11.44 9.16 6.79
C SER A 80 10.15 8.42 6.48
N CYS A 81 10.26 7.10 6.31
CA CYS A 81 9.10 6.22 6.16
C CYS A 81 9.11 5.11 7.21
N ASN A 82 9.34 5.47 8.48
CA ASN A 82 9.03 4.57 9.60
C ASN A 82 7.50 4.42 9.75
N CYS A 83 7.03 3.37 10.42
CA CYS A 83 5.58 3.10 10.51
C CYS A 83 4.78 4.22 11.18
N ALA A 84 5.35 4.92 12.16
CA ALA A 84 4.69 6.05 12.81
C ALA A 84 4.53 7.25 11.87
N THR A 85 5.45 7.46 10.92
CA THR A 85 5.33 8.48 9.87
C THR A 85 4.42 8.03 8.72
N ARG A 86 4.47 6.74 8.35
CA ARG A 86 3.71 6.19 7.22
C ARG A 86 2.22 6.01 7.52
N PHE A 87 1.93 5.65 8.76
CA PHE A 87 0.58 5.42 9.30
C PHE A 87 0.46 6.04 10.72
N PRO A 88 0.50 7.38 10.86
CA PRO A 88 0.33 8.07 12.13
C PRO A 88 -1.10 7.93 12.67
N SER A 89 -1.34 8.47 13.89
CA SER A 89 -2.69 8.64 14.43
C SER A 89 -3.60 9.43 13.46
N TRP A 90 -4.90 9.14 13.50
CA TRP A 90 -5.93 9.84 12.73
C TRP A 90 -6.22 11.26 13.23
N ASP A 91 -5.76 11.61 14.44
CA ASP A 91 -6.09 12.87 15.12
C ASP A 91 -5.90 14.11 14.24
N GLN A 92 -4.78 14.20 13.51
CA GLN A 92 -4.47 15.35 12.66
C GLN A 92 -5.43 15.47 11.48
N ALA A 93 -5.74 14.33 10.83
CA ALA A 93 -6.66 14.30 9.70
C ALA A 93 -8.09 14.62 10.15
N GLU A 94 -8.51 14.07 11.29
CA GLU A 94 -9.79 14.38 11.90
C GLU A 94 -9.91 15.85 12.32
N SER A 95 -8.86 16.44 12.91
CA SER A 95 -8.86 17.87 13.27
C SER A 95 -9.03 18.73 12.03
N THR A 96 -8.26 18.41 10.98
CA THR A 96 -8.32 19.12 9.69
C THR A 96 -9.71 19.04 9.07
N PHE A 97 -10.37 17.88 9.15
CA PHE A 97 -11.75 17.73 8.70
C PHE A 97 -12.72 18.55 9.56
N ARG A 98 -12.63 18.45 10.89
CA ARG A 98 -13.53 19.17 11.80
C ARG A 98 -13.43 20.68 11.64
N GLU A 99 -12.22 21.20 11.52
CA GLU A 99 -11.94 22.63 11.42
C GLU A 99 -12.36 23.22 10.08
N ASN A 100 -12.11 22.49 8.98
CA ASN A 100 -12.24 23.06 7.63
C ASN A 100 -13.45 22.57 6.85
N HIS A 101 -14.05 21.43 7.22
CA HIS A 101 -14.99 20.71 6.37
C HIS A 101 -16.26 20.22 7.08
N ALA A 102 -16.33 20.21 8.42
CA ALA A 102 -17.50 19.66 9.14
C ALA A 102 -18.84 20.32 8.78
N ASN A 103 -18.83 21.59 8.38
CA ASN A 103 -20.04 22.34 7.99
C ASN A 103 -20.22 22.44 6.47
N ALA A 104 -19.33 21.83 5.69
CA ALA A 104 -19.39 21.88 4.23
C ALA A 104 -20.53 20.99 3.71
N ASP A 105 -21.12 21.39 2.59
CA ASP A 105 -22.08 20.54 1.90
C ASP A 105 -21.39 19.39 1.15
N ARG A 106 -22.19 18.45 0.65
CA ARG A 106 -21.68 17.27 -0.06
C ARG A 106 -20.83 17.65 -1.28
N SER A 107 -21.21 18.67 -2.02
CA SER A 107 -20.48 19.08 -3.23
C SER A 107 -19.12 19.68 -2.89
N GLU A 108 -19.06 20.50 -1.84
CA GLU A 108 -17.83 21.09 -1.31
C GLU A 108 -16.89 20.00 -0.77
N MET A 109 -17.41 19.02 -0.03
CA MET A 109 -16.59 17.91 0.46
C MET A 109 -16.02 17.04 -0.66
N LEU A 110 -16.77 16.80 -1.73
CA LEU A 110 -16.26 16.06 -2.90
C LEU A 110 -15.15 16.83 -3.62
N GLN A 111 -15.28 18.16 -3.73
CA GLN A 111 -14.22 19.01 -4.30
C GLN A 111 -12.96 19.03 -3.42
N ALA A 112 -13.14 19.08 -2.10
CA ALA A 112 -12.02 18.97 -1.16
C ALA A 112 -11.32 17.61 -1.28
N SER A 113 -12.08 16.52 -1.39
CA SER A 113 -11.56 15.16 -1.60
C SER A 113 -10.74 15.07 -2.88
N ASP A 114 -11.19 15.64 -4.00
CA ASP A 114 -10.39 15.73 -5.24
C ASP A 114 -9.06 16.46 -5.01
N THR A 115 -9.08 17.55 -4.25
CA THR A 115 -7.89 18.36 -3.95
C THR A 115 -6.85 17.55 -3.15
N TYR A 116 -7.26 16.89 -2.08
CA TYR A 116 -6.36 16.04 -1.28
C TYR A 116 -5.89 14.81 -2.06
N ASN A 117 -6.75 14.22 -2.90
CA ASN A 117 -6.39 13.12 -3.78
C ASN A 117 -5.27 13.52 -4.75
N ARG A 118 -5.40 14.67 -5.41
CA ARG A 118 -4.35 15.22 -6.30
C ARG A 118 -3.05 15.45 -5.54
N ARG A 119 -3.10 16.12 -4.39
CA ARG A 119 -1.91 16.36 -3.55
C ARG A 119 -1.19 15.07 -3.17
N SER A 120 -1.95 14.05 -2.77
CA SER A 120 -1.39 12.73 -2.47
C SER A 120 -0.75 12.08 -3.70
N ASN A 121 -1.40 12.17 -4.87
CA ASN A 121 -0.88 11.59 -6.11
C ASN A 121 0.42 12.28 -6.55
N ASP A 122 0.52 13.60 -6.38
CA ASP A 122 1.72 14.37 -6.73
C ASP A 122 2.92 13.98 -5.87
N LEU A 123 2.69 13.67 -4.58
CA LEU A 123 3.73 13.28 -3.63
C LEU A 123 4.09 11.79 -3.71
N ARG A 124 3.22 10.97 -4.28
CA ARG A 124 3.34 9.51 -4.30
C ARG A 124 4.68 9.02 -4.84
N PRO A 125 5.21 9.52 -5.98
CA PRO A 125 6.48 9.00 -6.52
C PRO A 125 7.66 9.20 -5.57
N GLN A 126 7.74 10.37 -4.92
CA GLN A 126 8.82 10.69 -4.00
C GLN A 126 8.69 9.91 -2.70
N ALA A 127 7.49 9.85 -2.12
CA ALA A 127 7.24 9.07 -0.91
C ALA A 127 7.50 7.58 -1.14
N GLN A 128 7.13 7.04 -2.31
CA GLN A 128 7.42 5.66 -2.70
C GLN A 128 8.92 5.38 -2.67
N ALA A 129 9.73 6.24 -3.32
CA ALA A 129 11.17 6.07 -3.34
C ALA A 129 11.78 6.05 -1.91
N ILE A 130 11.26 6.86 -0.99
CA ILE A 130 11.69 6.88 0.41
C ILE A 130 11.27 5.59 1.14
N CYS A 131 10.03 5.14 0.95
CA CYS A 131 9.47 3.99 1.65
C CYS A 131 10.03 2.64 1.18
N GLU A 132 10.34 2.51 -0.12
CA GLU A 132 10.90 1.29 -0.69
C GLU A 132 12.28 0.96 -0.08
N VAL A 133 13.09 1.98 0.24
CA VAL A 133 14.42 1.80 0.87
C VAL A 133 14.33 1.06 2.20
N VAL A 134 13.25 1.26 2.96
CA VAL A 134 13.03 0.64 4.27
C VAL A 134 11.98 -0.47 4.25
N GLY A 135 11.48 -0.83 3.07
CA GLY A 135 10.48 -1.89 2.88
C GLY A 135 9.08 -1.56 3.42
N ASN A 136 8.76 -0.27 3.62
CA ASN A 136 7.48 0.17 4.19
C ASN A 136 6.53 0.80 3.15
N TRP A 137 6.61 0.35 1.90
CA TRP A 137 5.73 0.83 0.83
C TRP A 137 4.42 0.07 0.76
#